data_AF-A0A3B3CN12-F1
#
_entry.id   AF-A0A3B3CN12-F1
#
_cell.length_a   1.000
_cell.length_b   1.000
_cell.length_c   1.000
_cell.angle_alpha   90.00
_cell.angle_beta   90.00
_cell.angle_gamma   90.00
#
_symmetry.space_group_name_H-M   'P 1'
#
loop_
_entity.id
_entity.type
_entity.pdbx_description
1 polymer ?
#
loop_
_entity_poly.entity_id
_entity_poly.type
_entity_poly.pdbx_seq_one_letter_code
_entity_poly.pdbx_strand_id
1 'polypeptide(L)'
;MFSDETLESLTVESQWKKSQLGTSHSKSCQSNPVHSADASVQTAFTSDSDAQTEEQTEQNLELNWDQPAPPGLVDFLQKVEDKIIRELVKNAKSHAFDGFHANWEDHSTGVSLLKSEVQGLSVPTVGMLVFV
;
A
#
# COMPACT_ATOMS: atom_id res chain seq x y z
N MET A 1 100.93 -17.23 27.85
CA MET A 1 100.95 -18.37 26.92
C MET A 1 100.15 -19.46 27.61
N PHE A 2 98.87 -19.62 27.27
CA PHE A 2 97.99 -20.57 27.93
C PHE A 2 98.07 -21.89 27.18
N SER A 3 98.57 -22.93 27.85
CA SER A 3 98.61 -24.29 27.33
C SER A 3 97.24 -24.92 27.53
N ASP A 4 96.64 -25.36 26.43
CA ASP A 4 95.34 -26.03 26.42
C ASP A 4 95.57 -27.52 26.75
N GLU A 5 95.04 -27.96 27.89
CA GLU A 5 95.11 -29.35 28.35
C GLU A 5 94.03 -30.14 27.61
N THR A 6 94.46 -31.11 26.78
CA THR A 6 93.53 -31.90 25.94
C THR A 6 92.85 -32.97 26.78
N LEU A 7 91.73 -32.60 27.41
CA LEU A 7 90.82 -33.54 28.07
C LEU A 7 90.14 -34.47 27.06
N GLU A 8 90.07 -35.74 27.44
CA GLU A 8 89.52 -36.85 26.65
C GLU A 8 88.08 -36.58 26.22
N SER A 9 87.81 -36.67 24.92
CA SER A 9 86.49 -36.49 24.32
C SER A 9 85.54 -37.61 24.76
N LEU A 10 84.74 -37.36 25.79
CA LEU A 10 83.64 -38.24 26.17
C LEU A 10 82.49 -38.07 25.17
N THR A 11 82.32 -39.07 24.32
CA THR A 11 81.21 -39.13 23.37
C THR A 11 79.92 -39.49 24.11
N VAL A 12 79.05 -38.50 24.35
CA VAL A 12 77.70 -38.76 24.86
C VAL A 12 76.80 -39.10 23.67
N GLU A 13 76.42 -40.37 23.53
CA GLU A 13 75.50 -40.79 22.48
C GLU A 13 74.09 -40.18 22.69
N SER A 14 73.61 -39.41 21.70
CA SER A 14 72.26 -38.87 21.68
C SER A 14 71.23 -39.99 21.53
N GLN A 15 70.50 -40.29 22.60
CA GLN A 15 69.38 -41.25 22.60
C GLN A 15 68.15 -40.71 21.84
N TRP A 16 68.16 -39.43 21.45
CA TRP A 16 66.99 -38.74 20.89
C TRP A 16 66.51 -39.35 19.57
N LYS A 17 67.42 -39.95 18.81
CA LYS A 17 67.11 -40.68 17.57
C LYS A 17 66.87 -42.17 17.76
N LYS A 18 67.28 -42.77 18.88
CA LYS A 18 67.15 -44.23 19.11
C LYS A 18 65.72 -44.66 19.46
N SER A 19 64.90 -43.75 19.99
CA SER A 19 63.46 -44.00 20.23
C SER A 19 62.65 -44.16 18.92
N GLN A 20 63.12 -43.63 17.78
CA GLN A 20 62.41 -43.73 16.51
C GLN A 20 62.49 -45.12 15.84
N LEU A 21 63.42 -45.99 16.25
CA LEU A 21 63.63 -47.30 15.59
C LEU A 21 62.78 -48.44 16.21
N GLY A 22 62.15 -48.21 17.37
CA GLY A 22 61.47 -49.28 18.12
C GLY A 22 59.95 -49.30 18.04
N THR A 23 59.26 -48.17 17.88
CA THR A 23 57.78 -48.16 17.84
C THR A 23 57.26 -46.88 17.19
N SER A 24 57.05 -46.92 15.88
CA SER A 24 56.33 -45.86 15.16
C SER A 24 54.84 -45.91 15.53
N HIS A 25 54.41 -45.12 16.51
CA HIS A 25 53.00 -44.90 16.78
C HIS A 25 52.50 -43.75 15.89
N SER A 26 52.03 -44.08 14.69
CA SER A 26 51.25 -43.15 13.87
C SER A 26 49.89 -42.93 14.52
N LYS A 27 49.75 -41.87 15.33
CA LYS A 27 48.47 -41.46 15.92
C LYS A 27 47.97 -40.24 15.15
N SER A 28 46.90 -40.45 14.39
CA SER A 28 46.12 -39.38 13.77
C SER A 28 44.93 -39.05 14.66
N CYS A 29 44.71 -37.77 14.92
CA CYS A 29 43.53 -37.28 15.62
C CYS A 29 42.83 -36.31 14.66
N GLN A 30 41.54 -36.55 14.40
CA GLN A 30 40.72 -35.68 13.56
C GLN A 30 39.52 -35.19 14.38
N SER A 31 39.21 -33.90 14.29
CA SER A 31 38.00 -33.34 14.90
C SER A 31 36.80 -33.58 14.00
N ASN A 32 35.61 -33.68 14.61
CA ASN A 32 34.38 -33.81 13.85
C ASN A 32 34.10 -32.53 13.03
N PRO A 33 33.44 -32.67 11.87
CA PRO A 33 33.08 -31.53 11.04
C PRO A 33 32.06 -30.63 11.75
N VAL A 34 32.15 -29.32 11.51
CA VAL A 34 31.22 -28.31 12.03
C VAL A 34 30.22 -27.94 10.95
N HIS A 35 28.94 -27.89 11.31
CA HIS A 35 27.86 -27.52 10.40
C HIS A 35 27.44 -26.07 10.66
N SER A 36 27.28 -25.32 9.57
CA SER A 36 26.71 -23.97 9.58
C SER A 36 25.42 -23.98 8.76
N ALA A 37 24.45 -23.16 9.15
CA ALA A 37 23.20 -22.97 8.42
C ALA A 37 22.94 -21.48 8.26
N ASP A 38 22.50 -21.10 7.06
CA ASP A 38 22.13 -19.73 6.79
C ASP A 38 20.74 -19.42 7.38
N ALA A 39 20.66 -18.31 8.10
CA ALA A 39 19.41 -17.77 8.62
C ALA A 39 19.17 -16.40 7.98
N SER A 40 17.95 -16.16 7.52
CA SER A 40 17.54 -14.85 7.00
C SER A 40 16.36 -14.33 7.81
N VAL A 41 16.27 -13.01 7.89
CA VAL A 41 15.15 -12.28 8.51
C VAL A 41 14.67 -11.27 7.49
N GLN A 42 13.35 -11.19 7.33
CA GLN A 42 12.72 -10.23 6.43
C GLN A 42 12.08 -9.10 7.22
N THR A 43 12.08 -7.91 6.63
CA THR A 43 11.35 -6.74 7.12
C THR A 43 10.26 -6.36 6.12
N ALA A 44 9.12 -5.89 6.62
CA ALA A 44 8.01 -5.47 5.78
C ALA A 44 8.33 -4.13 5.11
N PHE A 45 8.04 -4.04 3.81
CA PHE A 45 8.04 -2.79 3.06
C PHE A 45 6.63 -2.51 2.59
N THR A 46 6.11 -1.33 2.90
CA THR A 46 4.80 -0.85 2.46
C THR A 46 4.98 0.44 1.68
N SER A 47 4.17 0.62 0.65
CA SER A 47 4.08 1.86 -0.11
C SER A 47 2.63 2.29 -0.14
N ASP A 48 2.40 3.58 0.04
CA ASP A 48 1.08 4.17 -0.10
C ASP A 48 0.75 4.34 -1.58
N SER A 49 -0.53 4.24 -1.89
CA SER A 49 -1.06 4.48 -3.22
C SER A 49 -2.39 5.21 -3.11
N ASP A 50 -2.50 6.33 -3.81
CA ASP A 50 -3.74 7.09 -3.94
C ASP A 50 -4.39 6.81 -5.30
N ALA A 51 -5.72 6.85 -5.34
CA ALA A 51 -6.49 6.77 -6.57
C ALA A 51 -7.59 7.83 -6.54
N GLN A 52 -7.80 8.50 -7.68
CA GLN A 52 -8.91 9.42 -7.88
C GLN A 52 -9.99 8.72 -8.71
N THR A 53 -11.21 8.66 -8.20
CA THR A 53 -12.35 8.12 -8.96
C THR A 53 -12.75 9.15 -10.01
N GLU A 54 -12.72 8.76 -11.27
CA GLU A 54 -13.29 9.57 -12.35
C GLU A 54 -14.81 9.46 -12.33
N GLU A 55 -15.50 10.59 -12.52
CA GLU A 55 -16.92 10.57 -12.81
C GLU A 55 -17.13 9.86 -14.13
N GLN A 56 -17.66 8.64 -14.08
CA GLN A 56 -18.23 8.01 -15.25
C GLN A 56 -19.43 8.86 -15.63
N THR A 57 -19.24 9.74 -16.61
CA THR A 57 -20.37 10.30 -17.34
C THR A 57 -21.07 9.06 -17.89
N GLU A 58 -22.19 8.68 -17.28
CA GLU A 58 -23.12 7.72 -17.87
C GLU A 58 -23.26 8.21 -19.30
N GLN A 59 -22.65 7.47 -20.25
CA GLN A 59 -22.68 7.83 -21.65
C GLN A 59 -24.16 8.06 -21.90
N ASN A 60 -24.53 9.33 -22.13
CA ASN A 60 -25.92 9.72 -22.29
C ASN A 60 -26.45 8.69 -23.27
N LEU A 61 -27.32 7.77 -22.81
CA LEU A 61 -27.82 6.71 -23.67
C LEU A 61 -28.71 7.45 -24.66
N GLU A 62 -28.08 8.06 -25.67
CA GLU A 62 -28.73 8.54 -26.86
C GLU A 62 -29.46 7.30 -27.34
N LEU A 63 -30.79 7.36 -27.20
CA LEU A 63 -31.66 6.28 -27.61
C LEU A 63 -31.34 6.02 -29.08
N ASN A 64 -30.60 4.94 -29.31
CA ASN A 64 -30.24 4.52 -30.64
C ASN A 64 -31.50 3.92 -31.28
N TRP A 65 -32.31 4.78 -31.88
CA TRP A 65 -33.57 4.41 -32.53
C TRP A 65 -33.37 3.43 -33.70
N ASP A 66 -32.15 3.31 -34.21
CA ASP A 66 -31.79 2.36 -35.26
C ASP A 66 -31.54 0.94 -34.71
N GLN A 67 -31.44 0.76 -33.39
CA GLN A 67 -31.29 -0.56 -32.78
C GLN A 67 -32.64 -1.28 -32.71
N PRO A 68 -32.71 -2.58 -33.08
CA PRO A 68 -33.94 -3.35 -32.95
C PRO A 68 -34.44 -3.33 -31.50
N ALA A 69 -35.75 -3.12 -31.35
CA ALA A 69 -36.39 -3.07 -30.04
C ALA A 69 -36.10 -4.35 -29.24
N PRO A 70 -35.82 -4.23 -27.93
CA PRO A 70 -35.62 -5.40 -27.08
C PRO A 70 -36.86 -6.29 -27.10
N PRO A 71 -36.69 -7.62 -27.04
CA PRO A 71 -37.80 -8.56 -27.08
C PRO A 71 -38.75 -8.30 -25.91
N GLY A 72 -40.06 -8.31 -26.19
CA GLY A 72 -41.10 -8.08 -25.18
C GLY A 72 -41.39 -6.61 -24.84
N LEU A 73 -40.69 -5.64 -25.45
CA LEU A 73 -40.97 -4.21 -25.23
C LEU A 73 -42.41 -3.85 -25.64
N VAL A 74 -42.85 -4.33 -26.80
CA VAL A 74 -44.21 -4.05 -27.31
C VAL A 74 -45.28 -4.63 -26.38
N ASP A 75 -45.12 -5.88 -25.97
CA ASP A 75 -46.05 -6.55 -25.05
C ASP A 75 -46.11 -5.85 -23.69
N PHE A 76 -44.97 -5.36 -23.20
CA PHE A 76 -44.91 -4.56 -21.98
C PHE A 76 -45.67 -3.24 -22.16
N LEU A 77 -45.37 -2.47 -23.21
CA LEU A 77 -46.00 -1.18 -23.48
C LEU A 77 -47.52 -1.33 -23.59
N GLN A 78 -48.01 -2.32 -24.35
CA GLN A 78 -49.45 -2.58 -24.46
C GLN A 78 -50.11 -2.91 -23.12
N LYS A 79 -49.42 -3.63 -22.22
CA LYS A 79 -49.96 -3.95 -20.89
C LYS A 79 -50.04 -2.74 -19.96
N VAL A 80 -49.12 -1.79 -20.09
CA VAL A 80 -49.01 -0.65 -19.15
C VAL A 80 -49.67 0.63 -19.66
N GLU A 81 -49.72 0.83 -20.98
CA GLU A 81 -50.19 2.05 -21.65
C GLU A 81 -51.55 2.48 -21.12
N ASP A 82 -52.52 1.58 -21.19
CA ASP A 82 -53.90 1.79 -20.78
C ASP A 82 -54.03 2.20 -19.31
N LYS A 83 -53.23 1.57 -18.43
CA LYS A 83 -53.23 1.87 -17.00
C LYS A 83 -52.61 3.23 -16.72
N ILE A 84 -51.48 3.54 -17.37
CA ILE A 84 -50.78 4.81 -17.21
C ILE A 84 -51.65 5.96 -17.71
N ILE A 85 -52.27 5.83 -18.90
CA ILE A 85 -53.16 6.86 -19.45
C ILE A 85 -54.30 7.18 -18.48
N ARG A 86 -54.99 6.15 -17.98
CA ARG A 86 -56.12 6.35 -17.05
C ARG A 86 -55.70 7.07 -15.77
N GLU A 87 -54.61 6.62 -15.13
CA GLU A 87 -54.15 7.24 -13.89
C GLU A 87 -53.58 8.64 -14.12
N LEU A 88 -52.90 8.90 -15.24
CA LEU A 88 -52.41 10.24 -15.59
C LEU A 88 -53.56 11.21 -15.83
N VAL A 89 -54.59 10.82 -16.59
CA VAL A 89 -55.77 11.68 -16.82
C VAL A 89 -56.49 11.99 -15.50
N LYS A 90 -56.57 11.01 -14.60
CA LYS A 90 -57.16 11.19 -13.27
C LYS A 90 -56.31 12.13 -12.41
N ASN A 91 -54.98 11.95 -12.41
CA ASN A 91 -54.06 12.80 -11.64
C ASN A 91 -54.05 14.24 -12.16
N ALA A 92 -54.06 14.44 -13.47
CA ALA A 92 -54.06 15.77 -14.09
C ALA A 92 -55.31 16.60 -13.74
N LYS A 93 -56.43 15.94 -13.43
CA LYS A 93 -57.67 16.58 -12.97
C LYS A 93 -57.79 16.63 -11.45
N SER A 94 -56.78 16.14 -10.75
CA SER A 94 -56.77 16.06 -9.29
C SER A 94 -56.32 17.39 -8.70
N HIS A 95 -56.99 17.79 -7.62
CA HIS A 95 -56.62 18.90 -6.75
C HIS A 95 -55.95 18.42 -5.46
N ALA A 96 -55.44 17.18 -5.44
CA ALA A 96 -54.91 16.54 -4.24
C ALA A 96 -53.72 17.28 -3.59
N PHE A 97 -53.06 18.16 -4.35
CA PHE A 97 -51.88 18.91 -3.91
C PHE A 97 -52.11 20.43 -3.93
N ASP A 98 -53.35 20.88 -4.08
CA ASP A 98 -53.67 22.30 -4.03
C ASP A 98 -53.31 22.88 -2.66
N GLY A 99 -52.63 24.02 -2.66
CA GLY A 99 -52.15 24.65 -1.42
C GLY A 99 -50.87 24.03 -0.84
N PHE A 100 -50.24 23.07 -1.52
CA PHE A 100 -48.92 22.60 -1.14
C PHE A 100 -47.89 23.73 -1.28
N HIS A 101 -47.23 24.07 -0.17
CA HIS A 101 -46.12 25.02 -0.15
C HIS A 101 -44.92 24.37 0.53
N ALA A 102 -43.95 23.93 -0.27
CA ALA A 102 -42.67 23.48 0.24
C ALA A 102 -41.72 24.67 0.32
N ASN A 103 -41.38 25.06 1.55
CA ASN A 103 -40.25 25.94 1.79
C ASN A 103 -39.05 25.06 2.18
N TRP A 104 -38.12 24.87 1.24
CA TRP A 104 -36.91 24.06 1.43
C TRP A 104 -35.80 24.82 2.16
N GLU A 105 -36.00 26.11 2.39
CA GLU A 105 -35.09 26.98 3.11
C GLU A 105 -35.71 27.35 4.46
N ASP A 106 -34.88 27.49 5.49
CA ASP A 106 -35.36 28.10 6.72
C ASP A 106 -35.79 29.53 6.44
N HIS A 107 -36.98 29.93 6.92
CA HIS A 107 -37.42 31.31 6.83
C HIS A 107 -36.37 32.21 7.49
N SER A 108 -35.69 33.04 6.67
CA SER A 108 -34.69 33.98 7.18
C SER A 108 -35.37 34.95 8.14
N THR A 109 -35.18 34.74 9.44
CA THR A 109 -35.76 35.62 10.46
C THR A 109 -34.85 36.82 10.62
N GLY A 110 -35.17 37.91 9.90
CA GLY A 110 -34.53 39.21 10.05
C GLY A 110 -33.22 39.40 9.28
N VAL A 111 -32.96 40.66 8.89
CA VAL A 111 -31.70 41.09 8.27
C VAL A 111 -30.57 40.89 9.28
N SER A 112 -29.66 39.95 8.99
CA SER A 112 -28.41 39.84 9.73
C SER A 112 -27.52 41.03 9.38
N LEU A 113 -27.44 42.03 10.26
CA LEU A 113 -26.42 43.06 10.15
C LEU A 113 -25.06 42.42 10.50
N LEU A 114 -24.19 42.41 9.47
CA LEU A 114 -22.79 41.93 9.45
C LEU A 114 -22.62 40.40 9.42
N LYS A 115 -22.65 39.84 8.21
CA LYS A 115 -22.09 38.51 7.93
C LYS A 115 -20.59 38.69 7.62
N SER A 116 -19.77 38.32 8.61
CA SER A 116 -18.29 38.35 8.67
C SER A 116 -17.58 39.71 8.57
N GLU A 117 -17.07 40.20 9.70
CA GLU A 117 -15.82 40.98 9.71
C GLU A 117 -14.73 40.09 10.33
N VAL A 118 -14.01 39.37 9.48
CA VAL A 118 -12.74 38.72 9.85
C VAL A 118 -11.64 39.55 9.21
N GLN A 119 -11.18 40.56 9.94
CA GLN A 119 -9.91 41.20 9.63
C GLN A 119 -8.80 40.20 9.97
N GLY A 120 -8.23 39.59 8.93
CA GLY A 120 -7.07 38.73 9.05
C GLY A 120 -5.90 39.50 9.67
N LEU A 121 -5.52 39.11 10.87
CA LEU A 121 -4.24 39.45 11.47
C LEU A 121 -3.11 38.90 10.57
N SER A 122 -2.30 39.83 10.08
CA SER A 122 -0.93 39.72 9.60
C SER A 122 -0.19 38.41 9.94
N VAL A 123 0.24 37.69 8.90
CA VAL A 123 1.52 36.95 8.92
C VAL A 123 2.20 37.12 7.55
N PRO A 124 3.34 37.83 7.43
CA PRO A 124 4.14 37.77 6.22
C PRO A 124 5.00 36.49 6.26
N THR A 125 4.60 35.47 5.51
CA THR A 125 5.50 34.36 5.18
C THR A 125 6.51 34.87 4.15
N VAL A 126 7.75 35.04 4.60
CA VAL A 126 8.92 35.33 3.78
C VAL A 126 9.07 34.22 2.74
N GLY A 127 8.73 34.51 1.49
CA GLY A 127 9.03 33.67 0.34
C GLY A 127 10.52 33.72 0.02
N MET A 128 11.28 32.75 0.54
CA MET A 128 12.62 32.44 0.09
C MET A 128 12.52 31.59 -1.18
N LEU A 129 12.62 32.24 -2.35
CA LEU A 129 12.77 31.58 -3.64
C LEU A 129 14.25 31.19 -3.82
N VAL A 130 14.56 29.91 -3.62
CA VAL A 130 15.77 29.29 -4.14
C VAL A 130 15.33 28.35 -5.26
N PHE A 131 15.60 28.73 -6.51
CA PHE A 131 15.62 27.80 -7.62
C PHE A 131 17.04 27.20 -7.71
N VAL A 132 17.12 25.87 -7.65
CA VAL A 132 18.23 25.07 -8.19
C VAL A 132 17.70 24.39 -9.45
#